data_AF-A0A7C5UML6-F1
#
_entry.id   AF-A0A7C5UML6-F1
#
_cell.length_a   1.000
_cell.length_b   1.000
_cell.length_c   1.000
_cell.angle_alpha   90.00
_cell.angle_beta   90.00
_cell.angle_gamma   90.00
#
_symmetry.space_group_name_H-M   'P 1'
#
loop_
_entity.id
_entity.type
_entity.pdbx_description
1 polymer ?
#
loop_
_entity_poly.entity_id
_entity_poly.type
_entity_poly.pdbx_seq_one_letter_code
_entity_poly.pdbx_strand_id
1 'polypeptide(L)' 'MGINQCQEVLRHLAEYVDDELSQELKARIEAHLEKCAFCRNLVKSYQKTINLFKKAHNLEPDKNKLEKLKNYLISNLFK' A
#
# COMPACT_ATOMS: atom_id res chain seq x y z
N MET A 1 7.73 -13.71 -23.65
CA MET A 1 7.30 -13.12 -22.37
C MET A 1 5.82 -12.85 -22.46
N GLY A 2 5.00 -13.67 -21.79
CA GLY A 2 3.57 -13.78 -22.06
C GLY A 2 2.71 -12.82 -21.23
N ILE A 3 1.58 -12.44 -21.82
CA ILE A 3 0.49 -11.60 -21.27
C ILE A 3 0.04 -12.04 -19.85
N ASN A 4 0.23 -13.32 -19.51
CA ASN A 4 -0.16 -13.93 -18.24
C ASN A 4 0.47 -13.27 -16.99
N GLN A 5 1.75 -12.87 -17.02
CA GLN A 5 2.41 -12.30 -15.84
C GLN A 5 2.04 -10.82 -15.61
N CYS A 6 1.83 -10.05 -16.68
CA CYS A 6 1.34 -8.68 -16.55
C CYS A 6 -0.08 -8.65 -15.95
N GLN A 7 -0.93 -9.62 -16.35
CA GLN A 7 -2.27 -9.79 -15.78
C GLN A 7 -2.22 -10.17 -14.30
N GLU A 8 -1.25 -10.98 -13.90
CA GLU A 8 -1.02 -11.32 -12.49
C GLU A 8 -0.64 -10.09 -11.66
N VAL A 9 0.28 -9.25 -12.15
CA VAL A 9 0.59 -7.96 -11.52
C VAL A 9 -0.65 -7.07 -11.44
N LEU A 10 -1.45 -6.99 -12.50
CA LEU A 10 -2.67 -6.18 -12.49
C LEU A 10 -3.69 -6.68 -11.46
N ARG A 11 -3.85 -8.00 -11.36
CA ARG A 11 -4.81 -8.64 -10.44
C ARG A 11 -4.43 -8.40 -8.98
N HIS A 12 -3.14 -8.43 -8.69
CA HIS A 12 -2.60 -8.33 -7.34
C HIS A 12 -1.97 -6.95 -7.04
N LEU A 13 -2.34 -5.93 -7.82
CA LEU A 13 -1.68 -4.61 -7.76
C LEU A 13 -1.87 -3.91 -6.41
N ALA A 14 -3.08 -3.96 -5.86
CA ALA A 14 -3.40 -3.34 -4.58
C ALA A 14 -2.66 -4.07 -3.44
N GLU A 15 -2.85 -5.38 -3.34
CA GLU A 15 -2.20 -6.24 -2.34
C GLU A 15 -0.66 -6.15 -2.40
N TYR A 16 -0.08 -6.02 -3.61
CA TYR A 16 1.36 -5.80 -3.77
C TYR A 16 1.81 -4.46 -3.18
N VAL A 17 1.03 -3.39 -3.37
CA VAL A 17 1.36 -2.05 -2.87
C VAL A 17 1.13 -1.92 -1.37
N ASP A 18 0.15 -2.64 -0.83
CA ASP A 18 -0.17 -2.69 0.60
C ASP A 18 0.65 -3.75 1.38
N ASP A 19 1.55 -4.47 0.69
CA ASP A 19 2.42 -5.53 1.23
C ASP A 19 1.66 -6.72 1.86
N GLU A 20 0.48 -7.04 1.32
CA GLU A 20 -0.42 -8.09 1.83
C GLU A 20 -0.29 -9.43 1.07
N LEU A 21 0.65 -9.53 0.14
CA LEU A 21 0.88 -10.75 -0.62
C LEU A 21 1.65 -11.81 0.16
N SER A 22 1.38 -13.08 -0.14
CA SER A 22 2.25 -14.17 0.29
C SER A 22 3.66 -13.99 -0.28
N GLN A 23 4.67 -14.47 0.46
CA GLN A 23 6.09 -14.33 0.06
C GLN A 23 6.35 -14.91 -1.34
N GLU A 24 5.73 -16.05 -1.67
CA GLU A 24 5.87 -16.71 -2.96
C GLU A 24 5.33 -15.85 -4.12
N LEU A 25 4.14 -15.25 -3.93
CA LEU A 25 3.50 -14.42 -4.95
C LEU A 25 4.22 -13.08 -5.10
N LYS A 26 4.66 -12.50 -3.99
CA LYS A 26 5.48 -11.28 -3.98
C LYS A 26 6.78 -11.48 -4.77
N ALA A 27 7.52 -12.56 -4.51
CA ALA A 27 8.76 -12.86 -5.25
C ALA A 27 8.54 -13.02 -6.75
N ARG A 28 7.43 -13.65 -7.16
CA ARG A 28 7.06 -13.80 -8.58
C ARG A 28 6.75 -12.46 -9.25
N ILE A 29 6.00 -11.60 -8.57
CA ILE A 29 5.70 -10.25 -9.06
C ILE A 29 6.98 -9.41 -9.15
N GLU A 30 7.84 -9.44 -8.13
CA GLU A 30 9.12 -8.74 -8.13
C GLU A 30 10.01 -9.18 -9.30
N ALA A 31 10.17 -10.48 -9.53
CA ALA A 31 10.92 -11.01 -10.66
C ALA A 31 10.36 -10.57 -12.03
N HIS A 32 9.05 -10.38 -12.15
CA HIS A 32 8.43 -9.81 -13.35
C HIS A 32 8.71 -8.31 -13.46
N LEU A 33 8.59 -7.57 -12.36
CA LEU A 33 8.88 -6.14 -12.32
C LEU A 33 10.34 -5.84 -12.68
N GLU A 34 11.30 -6.71 -12.40
CA GLU A 34 12.69 -6.53 -12.86
C GLU A 34 12.81 -6.52 -14.40
N LYS A 35 11.95 -7.24 -15.10
CA LYS A 35 12.05 -7.47 -16.55
C LYS A 35 11.04 -6.69 -17.37
N CYS A 36 9.94 -6.21 -16.76
CA CYS A 36 8.84 -5.54 -17.45
C CYS A 36 8.75 -4.06 -17.08
N ALA A 37 9.20 -3.18 -17.98
CA ALA A 37 9.13 -1.73 -17.80
C ALA A 37 7.68 -1.21 -17.68
N PHE A 38 6.74 -1.81 -18.41
CA PHE A 38 5.33 -1.46 -18.35
C PHE A 38 4.76 -1.66 -16.93
N CYS A 39 4.94 -2.86 -16.36
CA CYS A 39 4.45 -3.16 -15.02
C CYS A 39 5.13 -2.30 -13.93
N ARG A 40 6.44 -2.01 -14.07
CA ARG A 40 7.10 -1.05 -13.17
C ARG A 40 6.44 0.33 -13.20
N ASN A 41 6.14 0.83 -14.40
CA ASN A 41 5.50 2.13 -14.56
C ASN A 41 4.05 2.13 -14.03
N LEU A 42 3.32 1.04 -14.23
CA LEU A 42 1.98 0.85 -13.70
C LEU A 42 1.97 0.94 -12.16
N VAL A 43 2.82 0.16 -11.48
CA VAL A 43 2.95 0.17 -10.02
C VAL A 43 3.29 1.58 -9.52
N LYS A 44 4.28 2.24 -10.12
CA LYS A 44 4.65 3.61 -9.76
C LYS A 44 3.50 4.60 -9.94
N SER A 45 2.71 4.46 -11.01
CA SER A 45 1.55 5.33 -11.27
C SER A 45 0.47 5.11 -10.20
N TYR A 46 0.18 3.86 -9.87
CA TYR A 46 -0.80 3.50 -8.85
C TYR A 46 -0.43 4.04 -7.47
N GLN A 47 0.84 3.89 -7.05
CA GLN A 47 1.35 4.47 -5.81
C GLN A 47 1.23 6.00 -5.77
N LYS A 48 1.49 6.68 -6.90
CA LYS A 48 1.30 8.13 -7.02
C LYS A 48 -0.17 8.51 -6.85
N THR A 49 -1.09 7.78 -7.47
CA THR A 49 -2.54 8.01 -7.30
C THR A 49 -2.95 7.91 -5.84
N ILE A 50 -2.54 6.84 -5.13
CA ILE A 50 -2.79 6.70 -3.69
C ILE A 50 -2.25 7.89 -2.90
N ASN A 51 -1.01 8.30 -3.17
CA ASN A 51 -0.39 9.43 -2.48
C ASN A 51 -1.14 10.75 -2.75
N LEU A 52 -1.62 10.98 -3.97
CA LEU A 52 -2.45 12.14 -4.30
C LEU A 52 -3.75 12.14 -3.50
N PHE A 53 -4.44 11.00 -3.40
CA PHE A 53 -5.64 10.86 -2.57
C PHE A 53 -5.34 11.12 -1.08
N LYS A 54 -4.26 10.54 -0.53
CA LYS A 54 -3.85 10.77 0.87
C LYS A 54 -3.61 12.26 1.15
N LYS A 55 -2.96 12.97 0.23
CA LYS A 55 -2.71 14.42 0.36
C LYS A 55 -3.98 15.25 0.22
N ALA A 56 -4.87 14.89 -0.70
CA ALA A 56 -6.16 15.58 -0.87
C ALA A 56 -7.08 15.37 0.35
N HIS A 57 -7.05 14.18 0.94
CA HIS A 57 -7.82 13.80 2.13
C HIS A 57 -7.02 13.92 3.43
N ASN A 58 -6.14 14.91 3.55
CA ASN A 58 -5.36 15.15 4.77
C ASN A 58 -6.28 15.66 5.91
N LEU A 59 -7.14 14.76 6.40
CA LEU A 59 -7.97 14.90 7.58
C LEU A 59 -7.04 14.64 8.77
N GLU A 60 -6.27 15.65 9.16
CA GLU A 60 -5.58 15.56 10.44
C GLU A 60 -6.64 15.46 11.54
N PRO A 61 -6.63 14.38 12.36
CA PRO A 61 -7.55 14.30 13.48
C PRO A 61 -7.28 15.46 14.42
N ASP A 62 -8.35 16.11 14.86
CA ASP A 62 -8.28 17.23 15.81
C ASP A 62 -7.35 16.88 16.99
N LYS A 63 -6.38 17.75 17.27
CA LYS A 63 -5.34 17.50 18.28
C LYS A 63 -5.92 17.16 19.65
N ASN A 64 -7.08 17.73 20.02
CA ASN A 64 -7.74 17.41 21.28
C ASN A 64 -8.30 15.98 21.30
N LYS A 65 -8.78 15.46 20.18
CA LYS A 65 -9.22 14.05 20.08
C LYS A 65 -8.05 13.09 20.22
N LEU A 66 -6.90 13.40 19.60
CA LEU A 66 -5.68 12.60 19.75
C LEU A 66 -5.20 12.57 21.20
N GLU A 67 -5.19 13.71 21.88
CA GLU A 67 -4.73 13.80 23.27
C GLU A 67 -5.66 13.05 24.23
N LYS A 68 -6.98 13.17 24.03
CA LYS A 68 -7.97 12.39 24.80
C LYS A 68 -7.78 10.88 24.62
N LEU A 69 -7.55 10.43 23.39
CA LEU A 69 -7.29 9.02 23.11
C LEU A 69 -6.02 8.55 23.82
N LYS A 70 -4.90 9.29 23.69
CA LYS A 70 -3.63 8.95 24.38
C LYS A 70 -3.83 8.81 25.88
N ASN A 71 -4.48 9.79 26.51
CA ASN A 71 -4.74 9.78 27.95
C ASN A 71 -5.59 8.57 28.37
N TYR A 72 -6.62 8.22 27.57
CA TYR A 72 -7.44 7.04 27.81
C TYR A 72 -6.64 5.74 27.72
N LEU A 73 -5.81 5.56 26.67
CA LEU A 73 -5.00 4.35 26.47
C LEU A 73 -4.00 4.16 27.62
N ILE A 74 -3.29 5.22 28.01
CA ILE A 74 -2.34 5.21 29.15
C ILE A 74 -3.06 4.84 30.45
N SER A 75 -4.27 5.37 30.66
CA SER A 75 -4.98 5.22 31.93
C SER A 75 -5.72 3.89 32.10
N ASN A 76 -5.99 3.16 31.00
CA ASN A 76 -6.89 2.00 31.04
C ASN A 76 -6.38 0.72 30.38
N LEU A 77 -5.46 0.81 29.40
CA LEU A 77 -4.98 -0.37 28.67
C LEU A 77 -3.55 -0.79 29.03
N PHE A 78 -2.72 0.14 29.51
CA PHE A 78 -1.33 -0.11 29.89
C PHE A 78 -1.12 -0.10 31.42
N LYS A 79 -2.16 -0.47 32.18
CA LYS A 79 -2.07 -0.69 33.63
C LYS A 79 -1.63 -2.11 33.96
#